data_AF-A0A7Y3KYP9-F1
#
_entry.id   AF-A0A7Y3KYP9-F1
#
_cell.length_a   1.000
_cell.length_b   1.000
_cell.length_c   1.000
_cell.angle_alpha   90.00
_cell.angle_beta   90.00
_cell.angle_gamma   90.00
#
_symmetry.space_group_name_H-M   'P 1'
#
loop_
_entity.id
_entity.type
_entity.pdbx_description
1 polymer ?
#
loop_
_entity_poly.entity_id
_entity_poly.type
_entity_poly.pdbx_seq_one_letter_code
_entity_poly.pdbx_strand_id
1 'polypeptide(L)'
;MNSGAPIGPHWLAFDIGGTKADVAVVSSDGVLEARGRVSVPGNGHLIDEVITLARRLGEGFHVVGAGVATAGPLFDHGQRVSPLNIPQWREFPLRDLLEASLEIPVRVDGDVRALALAERRFGGAKELDHYASLVVSTRGGGA
;
A
#
# COMPACT_ATOMS: atom_id res chain seq x y z
N MET A 1 29.09 17.94 3.80
CA MET A 1 28.51 16.61 4.05
C MET A 1 27.58 16.74 5.24
N ASN A 2 26.30 17.05 5.01
CA ASN A 2 25.28 17.04 6.06
C ASN A 2 23.90 16.98 5.38
N SER A 3 23.39 15.76 5.16
CA SER A 3 21.96 15.56 4.94
C SER A 3 21.52 14.68 6.10
N GLY A 4 21.20 15.32 7.23
CA GLY A 4 20.69 14.62 8.41
C GLY A 4 19.48 13.79 8.00
N ALA A 5 19.38 12.58 8.55
CA ALA A 5 18.23 11.71 8.32
C ALA A 5 16.93 12.51 8.53
N PRO A 6 15.91 12.31 7.68
CA PRO A 6 14.66 13.06 7.78
C PRO A 6 14.06 12.94 9.18
N ILE A 7 13.74 14.08 9.77
CA ILE A 7 13.32 14.19 11.17
C ILE A 7 11.81 13.95 11.23
N GLY A 8 11.38 12.80 11.72
CA GLY A 8 9.97 12.51 11.98
C GLY A 8 9.56 11.07 11.68
N PRO A 9 8.35 10.65 12.09
CA PRO A 9 7.80 9.36 11.73
C PRO A 9 7.50 9.28 10.22
N HIS A 10 7.70 8.09 9.67
CA HIS A 10 7.39 7.75 8.29
C HIS A 10 6.49 6.52 8.25
N TRP A 11 5.81 6.34 7.12
CA TRP A 11 4.94 5.20 6.86
C TRP A 11 5.30 4.56 5.52
N LEU A 12 5.16 3.24 5.47
CA LEU A 12 5.16 2.53 4.21
C LEU A 12 3.75 2.54 3.61
N ALA A 13 3.65 2.92 2.35
CA ALA A 13 2.42 2.84 1.57
C ALA A 13 2.57 1.78 0.48
N PHE A 14 1.61 0.87 0.39
CA PHE A 14 1.56 -0.19 -0.60
C PHE A 14 0.32 -0.02 -1.48
N ASP A 15 0.49 -0.07 -2.79
CA ASP A 15 -0.60 -0.20 -3.77
C ASP A 15 -0.39 -1.50 -4.54
N ILE A 16 -1.18 -2.53 -4.22
CA ILE A 16 -1.01 -3.88 -4.73
C ILE A 16 -2.16 -4.21 -5.69
N GLY A 17 -1.86 -4.17 -6.98
CA GLY A 17 -2.76 -4.59 -8.06
C GLY A 17 -2.30 -5.87 -8.74
N GLY A 18 -3.04 -6.31 -9.76
CA GLY A 18 -2.77 -7.56 -10.47
C GLY A 18 -1.58 -7.56 -11.44
N THR A 19 -1.08 -6.38 -11.81
CA THR A 19 0.05 -6.25 -12.76
C THR A 19 1.30 -5.68 -12.10
N LYS A 20 1.14 -4.93 -11.01
CA LYS A 20 2.22 -4.26 -10.31
C LYS A 20 1.87 -4.08 -8.83
N ALA A 21 2.90 -4.00 -8.02
CA ALA A 21 2.84 -3.52 -6.65
C ALA A 21 3.78 -2.31 -6.50
N ASP A 22 3.24 -1.16 -6.12
CA ASP A 22 4.00 0.04 -5.81
C ASP A 22 4.24 0.11 -4.28
N VAL A 23 5.44 0.50 -3.87
CA VAL A 23 5.82 0.70 -2.47
C VAL A 23 6.44 2.08 -2.31
N ALA A 24 6.06 2.79 -1.27
CA ALA A 24 6.52 4.14 -1.00
C ALA A 24 6.82 4.37 0.48
N VAL A 25 7.77 5.26 0.78
CA VAL A 25 7.98 5.85 2.10
C VAL A 25 7.40 7.25 2.08
N VAL A 26 6.51 7.51 3.03
CA VAL A 26 5.77 8.77 3.13
C VAL A 26 5.97 9.36 4.53
N SER A 27 6.28 10.64 4.61
CA SER A 27 6.40 11.37 5.87
C SER A 27 5.03 11.74 6.47
N SER A 28 5.02 12.31 7.69
CA SER A 28 3.77 12.68 8.39
C SER A 28 2.97 13.80 7.74
N ASP A 29 3.64 14.65 6.98
CA ASP A 29 3.06 15.73 6.19
C ASP A 29 2.64 15.28 4.79
N GLY A 30 2.85 14.00 4.46
CA GLY A 30 2.42 13.40 3.19
C GLY A 30 3.45 13.55 2.07
N VAL A 31 4.71 13.87 2.39
CA VAL A 31 5.79 13.95 1.39
C VAL A 31 6.25 12.55 1.02
N LEU A 32 6.37 12.31 -0.29
CA LEU A 32 6.90 11.07 -0.82
C LEU A 32 8.44 11.13 -0.82
N GLU A 33 9.05 10.41 0.12
CA GLU A 33 10.51 10.42 0.32
C GLU A 33 11.23 9.39 -0.57
N ALA A 34 10.62 8.22 -0.75
CA ALA A 34 11.17 7.15 -1.57
C ALA A 34 10.04 6.31 -2.20
N ARG A 35 10.30 5.72 -3.37
CA ARG A 35 9.37 4.75 -3.99
C ARG A 35 10.08 3.72 -4.85
N GLY A 36 9.41 2.60 -5.03
CA GLY A 36 9.79 1.57 -5.98
C GLY A 36 8.58 0.77 -6.44
N ARG A 37 8.82 -0.15 -7.37
CA ARG A 37 7.79 -1.02 -7.94
C ARG A 37 8.32 -2.42 -8.13
N VAL A 38 7.44 -3.40 -7.88
CA VAL A 38 7.57 -4.79 -8.27
C VAL A 38 6.56 -5.06 -9.39
N SER A 39 6.99 -5.72 -10.45
CA SER A 39 6.08 -6.27 -11.46
C SER A 39 5.48 -7.55 -10.89
N VAL A 40 4.15 -7.73 -10.93
CA VAL A 40 3.53 -8.94 -10.37
C VAL A 40 3.96 -10.14 -11.21
N PRO A 41 4.77 -11.05 -10.66
CA PRO A 41 5.25 -12.18 -11.43
C PRO A 41 4.19 -13.29 -11.43
N GLY A 42 4.06 -13.99 -12.55
CA GLY A 42 3.18 -15.17 -12.65
C GLY A 42 3.66 -16.37 -11.81
N ASN A 43 4.76 -16.25 -11.07
CA ASN A 43 5.44 -17.31 -10.34
C ASN A 43 5.05 -17.41 -8.84
N GLY A 44 4.21 -16.51 -8.32
CA GLY A 44 3.73 -16.56 -6.93
C GLY A 44 4.62 -15.91 -5.86
N HIS A 45 5.76 -15.31 -6.22
CA HIS A 45 6.71 -14.70 -5.26
C HIS A 45 6.46 -13.21 -4.97
N LEU A 46 5.30 -12.68 -5.37
CA LEU A 46 4.99 -11.25 -5.26
C LEU A 46 5.24 -10.69 -3.85
N ILE A 47 4.79 -11.38 -2.80
CA ILE A 47 4.85 -10.85 -1.44
C ILE A 47 6.29 -10.72 -0.94
N ASP A 48 7.16 -11.67 -1.26
CA ASP A 48 8.56 -11.67 -0.84
C ASP A 48 9.33 -10.52 -1.50
N GLU A 49 9.05 -10.27 -2.80
CA GLU A 49 9.63 -9.15 -3.54
C GLU A 49 9.14 -7.80 -2.99
N VAL A 50 7.86 -7.70 -2.65
CA VAL A 50 7.27 -6.50 -2.04
C VAL A 50 7.89 -6.21 -0.67
N ILE A 51 8.07 -7.23 0.18
CA ILE A 51 8.71 -7.09 1.50
C ILE A 51 10.17 -6.67 1.35
N THR A 52 10.89 -7.30 0.42
CA THR A 52 12.29 -6.98 0.15
C THR A 52 12.44 -5.52 -0.28
N LEU A 53 11.57 -5.06 -1.19
CA LEU A 53 11.55 -3.68 -1.63
C LEU A 53 11.20 -2.71 -0.49
N ALA A 54 10.19 -3.05 0.33
CA ALA A 54 9.76 -2.22 1.45
C ALA A 54 10.87 -2.03 2.49
N ARG A 55 11.56 -3.11 2.87
CA ARG A 55 12.71 -3.05 3.78
C ARG A 55 13.80 -2.13 3.22
N ARG A 56 14.18 -2.33 1.95
CA ARG A 56 15.21 -1.51 1.28
C ARG A 56 14.83 -0.03 1.24
N LEU A 57 13.57 0.29 0.92
CA LEU A 57 13.12 1.69 0.86
C LEU A 57 13.05 2.32 2.25
N GLY A 58 12.69 1.56 3.28
CA GLY A 58 12.59 2.04 4.66
C GLY A 58 13.95 2.23 5.36
N GLU A 59 15.04 1.73 4.79
CA GLU A 59 16.39 1.92 5.34
C GLU A 59 16.72 3.41 5.50
N GLY A 60 17.14 3.80 6.70
CA GLY A 60 17.47 5.20 7.03
C GLY A 60 16.27 6.08 7.41
N PHE A 61 15.05 5.54 7.40
CA PHE A 61 13.84 6.24 7.85
C PHE A 61 13.32 5.67 9.18
N HIS A 62 12.66 6.51 9.98
CA HIS A 62 11.94 6.05 11.17
C HIS A 62 10.52 5.62 10.78
N VAL A 63 10.39 4.39 10.24
CA VAL A 63 9.11 3.83 9.82
C VAL A 63 8.33 3.31 11.04
N VAL A 64 7.13 3.82 11.26
CA VAL A 64 6.31 3.50 12.44
C VAL A 64 5.04 2.73 12.13
N GLY A 65 4.76 2.47 10.84
CA GLY A 65 3.58 1.72 10.40
C GLY A 65 3.44 1.65 8.90
N ALA A 66 2.46 0.88 8.45
CA ALA A 66 2.18 0.67 7.04
C ALA A 66 0.69 0.72 6.70
N GLY A 67 0.37 1.28 5.53
CA GLY A 67 -0.95 1.23 4.91
C GLY A 67 -0.91 0.49 3.58
N VAL A 68 -1.87 -0.39 3.34
CA VAL A 68 -1.96 -1.21 2.14
C VAL A 68 -3.30 -0.98 1.45
N ALA A 69 -3.24 -0.57 0.19
CA ALA A 69 -4.36 -0.54 -0.73
C ALA A 69 -4.29 -1.78 -1.63
N THR A 70 -5.38 -2.53 -1.71
CA THR A 70 -5.48 -3.65 -2.66
C THR A 70 -6.93 -3.90 -3.07
N ALA A 71 -7.10 -4.62 -4.18
CA ALA A 71 -8.42 -5.01 -4.65
C ALA A 71 -9.08 -6.02 -3.71
N GLY A 72 -10.41 -5.94 -3.60
CA GLY A 72 -11.21 -6.88 -2.82
C GLY A 72 -11.43 -8.24 -3.49
N PRO A 73 -12.01 -9.20 -2.76
CA PRO A 73 -12.60 -9.04 -1.41
C PRO A 73 -11.58 -9.01 -0.27
N LEU A 74 -11.90 -8.26 0.79
CA LEU A 74 -11.18 -8.23 2.07
C LEU A 74 -12.02 -8.94 3.14
N PHE A 75 -11.38 -9.70 4.03
CA PHE A 75 -12.00 -10.41 5.15
C PHE A 75 -11.36 -9.98 6.47
N ASP A 76 -12.11 -10.12 7.57
CA ASP A 76 -11.63 -9.88 8.94
C ASP A 76 -10.92 -8.52 9.09
N HIS A 77 -11.56 -7.45 8.61
CA HIS A 77 -11.00 -6.09 8.61
C HIS A 77 -9.65 -5.97 7.88
N GLY A 78 -9.49 -6.70 6.77
CA GLY A 78 -8.31 -6.66 5.91
C GLY A 78 -7.19 -7.60 6.34
N GLN A 79 -7.44 -8.48 7.33
CA GLN A 79 -6.46 -9.51 7.71
C GLN A 79 -6.15 -10.45 6.54
N ARG A 80 -7.20 -10.84 5.82
CA ARG A 80 -7.11 -11.75 4.66
C ARG A 80 -7.68 -11.09 3.41
N VAL A 81 -7.12 -11.42 2.26
CA VAL A 81 -7.52 -10.85 0.95
C VAL A 81 -7.68 -11.94 -0.12
N SER A 82 -8.63 -11.73 -1.03
CA SER A 82 -8.86 -12.61 -2.19
C SER A 82 -9.00 -11.83 -3.52
N PRO A 83 -8.07 -10.92 -3.85
CA PRO A 83 -8.16 -10.09 -5.05
C PRO A 83 -8.33 -10.92 -6.32
N LEU A 84 -9.37 -10.61 -7.12
CA LEU A 84 -9.64 -11.32 -8.38
C LEU A 84 -8.48 -11.20 -9.39
N ASN A 85 -7.70 -10.13 -9.28
CA ASN A 85 -6.58 -9.83 -10.18
C ASN A 85 -5.24 -10.42 -9.69
N ILE A 86 -5.19 -11.10 -8.55
CA ILE A 86 -4.02 -11.88 -8.08
C ILE A 86 -4.53 -13.28 -7.68
N PRO A 87 -4.75 -14.19 -8.65
CA PRO A 87 -5.47 -15.44 -8.41
C PRO A 87 -4.84 -16.37 -7.37
N GLN A 88 -3.53 -16.24 -7.14
CA GLN A 88 -2.76 -16.99 -6.15
C GLN A 88 -3.13 -16.59 -4.72
N TRP A 89 -3.71 -15.40 -4.52
CA TRP A 89 -4.14 -14.92 -3.22
C TRP A 89 -5.61 -15.29 -3.00
N ARG A 90 -5.84 -16.36 -2.24
CA ARG A 90 -7.15 -16.82 -1.79
C ARG A 90 -7.16 -16.89 -0.28
N GLU A 91 -7.95 -16.00 0.34
CA GLU A 91 -7.95 -15.74 1.78
C GLU A 91 -6.53 -15.55 2.33
N PHE A 92 -5.68 -14.91 1.51
CA PHE A 92 -4.26 -14.76 1.76
C PHE A 92 -4.03 -13.84 2.96
N PRO A 93 -3.24 -14.24 3.97
CA PRO A 93 -3.06 -13.51 5.23
C PRO A 93 -2.13 -12.31 5.08
N LEU A 94 -2.48 -11.38 4.19
CA LEU A 94 -1.63 -10.26 3.77
C LEU A 94 -1.17 -9.40 4.95
N ARG A 95 -2.10 -9.05 5.85
CA ARG A 95 -1.79 -8.18 6.98
C ARG A 95 -0.81 -8.85 7.92
N ASP A 96 -1.12 -10.06 8.37
CA ASP A 96 -0.31 -10.80 9.36
C ASP A 96 1.10 -11.06 8.83
N LEU A 97 1.21 -11.41 7.55
CA LEU A 97 2.51 -11.66 6.91
C LEU A 97 3.34 -10.37 6.83
N LEU A 98 2.73 -9.23 6.46
CA LEU A 98 3.42 -7.94 6.46
C LEU A 98 3.79 -7.48 7.87
N GLU A 99 2.90 -7.62 8.87
CA GLU A 99 3.18 -7.25 10.26
C GLU A 99 4.35 -8.08 10.81
N ALA A 100 4.34 -9.40 10.58
CA ALA A 100 5.42 -10.29 11.00
C ALA A 100 6.75 -9.99 10.28
N SER A 101 6.70 -9.61 9.01
CA SER A 101 7.90 -9.41 8.19
C SER A 101 8.52 -8.03 8.34
N LEU A 102 7.72 -7.01 8.65
CA LEU A 102 8.18 -5.63 8.78
C LEU A 102 8.27 -5.19 10.24
N GLU A 103 7.73 -5.98 11.17
CA GLU A 103 7.74 -5.71 12.63
C GLU A 103 7.11 -4.34 12.99
N ILE A 104 6.12 -3.92 12.20
CA ILE A 104 5.37 -2.67 12.38
C ILE A 104 3.88 -2.93 12.21
N PRO A 105 3.00 -2.09 12.79
CA PRO A 105 1.56 -2.18 12.58
C PRO A 105 1.18 -1.97 11.11
N VAL A 106 0.29 -2.81 10.58
CA VAL A 106 -0.20 -2.73 9.19
C VAL A 106 -1.71 -2.54 9.17
N ARG A 107 -2.20 -1.64 8.30
CA ARG A 107 -3.62 -1.52 7.98
C ARG A 107 -3.84 -1.82 6.50
N VAL A 108 -4.83 -2.66 6.21
CA VAL A 108 -5.20 -3.03 4.84
C VAL A 108 -6.61 -2.53 4.57
N ASP A 109 -6.79 -1.83 3.45
CA ASP A 109 -8.10 -1.36 3.00
C ASP A 109 -8.26 -1.51 1.48
N GLY A 110 -9.51 -1.41 1.02
CA GLY A 110 -9.82 -1.44 -0.40
C GLY A 110 -9.24 -0.21 -1.10
N ASP A 111 -8.70 -0.39 -2.31
CA ASP A 111 -8.11 0.65 -3.16
C ASP A 111 -8.94 1.94 -3.28
N VAL A 112 -10.25 1.84 -3.53
CA VAL A 112 -11.14 3.02 -3.62
C VAL A 112 -11.25 3.76 -2.29
N ARG A 113 -11.33 3.03 -1.17
CA ARG A 113 -11.43 3.67 0.16
C ARG A 113 -10.11 4.29 0.56
N ALA A 114 -9.00 3.61 0.29
CA ALA A 114 -7.66 4.12 0.55
C ALA A 114 -7.40 5.42 -0.23
N LEU A 115 -7.79 5.47 -1.51
CA LEU A 115 -7.69 6.70 -2.31
C LEU A 115 -8.55 7.82 -1.72
N ALA A 116 -9.81 7.52 -1.35
CA ALA A 116 -10.66 8.51 -0.72
C ALA A 116 -10.01 9.08 0.53
N LEU A 117 -9.53 8.24 1.45
CA LEU A 117 -8.86 8.70 2.68
C LEU A 117 -7.62 9.56 2.39
N ALA A 118 -6.84 9.21 1.37
CA ALA A 118 -5.68 10.00 0.95
C ALA A 118 -6.11 11.40 0.44
N GLU A 119 -7.17 11.49 -0.36
CA GLU A 119 -7.71 12.78 -0.84
C GLU A 119 -8.22 13.67 0.30
N ARG A 120 -8.86 13.09 1.32
CA ARG A 120 -9.29 13.85 2.51
C ARG A 120 -8.12 14.30 3.37
N ARG A 121 -7.08 13.49 3.48
CA ARG A 121 -5.96 13.79 4.39
C ARG A 121 -4.93 14.72 3.76
N PHE A 122 -4.63 14.51 2.48
CA PHE A 122 -3.51 15.15 1.78
C PHE A 122 -3.94 15.93 0.54
N GLY A 123 -5.04 15.54 -0.10
CA GLY A 123 -5.50 16.07 -1.38
C GLY A 123 -6.57 17.14 -1.30
N GLY A 124 -7.34 17.27 -2.39
CA GLY A 124 -8.28 18.38 -2.61
C GLY A 124 -9.49 18.37 -1.67
N ALA A 125 -9.71 17.28 -0.93
CA ALA A 125 -10.83 17.14 0.01
C ALA A 125 -10.46 17.49 1.47
N LYS A 126 -9.28 18.06 1.75
CA LYS A 126 -8.82 18.46 3.10
C LYS A 126 -9.80 19.31 3.92
N GLU A 127 -10.65 20.07 3.28
CA GLU A 127 -11.62 20.99 3.93
C GLU A 127 -13.09 20.51 3.78
N LEU A 128 -13.34 19.36 3.17
CA LEU A 128 -14.68 18.82 2.93
C LEU A 128 -15.10 17.74 3.93
N ASP A 129 -16.13 18.00 4.73
CA ASP A 129 -16.67 17.02 5.69
C ASP A 129 -17.37 15.82 5.02
N HIS A 130 -17.87 16.02 3.80
CA HIS A 130 -18.47 14.99 2.96
C HIS A 130 -17.93 15.12 1.53
N TYR A 131 -17.34 14.06 1.01
CA TYR A 131 -16.86 13.97 -0.37
C TYR A 131 -16.95 12.53 -0.86
N ALA A 132 -17.02 12.35 -2.18
CA ALA A 132 -17.01 11.04 -2.82
C ALA A 132 -15.86 11.00 -3.82
N SER A 133 -15.00 9.99 -3.72
CA SER A 133 -13.96 9.72 -4.72
C SER A 133 -14.46 8.68 -5.71
N LEU A 134 -14.64 9.10 -6.97
CA LEU A 134 -14.98 8.19 -8.06
C LEU A 134 -13.70 7.78 -8.79
N VAL A 135 -13.29 6.52 -8.60
CA VAL A 135 -12.19 5.92 -9.37
C VAL A 135 -12.78 5.27 -10.63
N VAL A 136 -12.66 5.94 -11.78
CA VAL A 136 -13.00 5.35 -13.08
C VAL A 136 -11.76 4.59 -13.58
N SER A 137 -11.72 3.28 -13.37
CA SER A 137 -10.73 2.42 -14.02
C SER A 137 -11.35 1.73 -15.23
N THR A 138 -10.62 1.70 -16.34
CA THR A 138 -10.98 0.87 -17.49
C THR A 138 -10.56 -0.56 -17.16
N ARG A 139 -11.48 -1.40 -16.69
CA ARG A 139 -11.31 -2.85 -16.85
C ARG A 139 -11.16 -3.08 -18.35
N GLY A 140 -10.00 -3.57 -18.79
CA GLY A 140 -9.86 -4.14 -20.12
C GLY A 140 -10.77 -5.37 -20.21
N GLY A 141 -12.00 -5.16 -20.66
CA GLY A 141 -12.89 -6.24 -21.06
C GLY A 141 -12.40 -6.77 -22.40
N GLY A 142 -11.86 -7.99 -22.38
CA GLY A 142 -11.82 -8.81 -23.59
C GLY A 142 -13.24 -9.26 -23.91
N ALA A 143 -13.62 -9.15 -25.18
CA ALA A 143 -14.71 -9.93 -25.75
C ALA A 143 -14.31 -11.41 -25.83
#